data_AF-A0A2S8GK35-F1
#
_entry.id   AF-A0A2S8GK35-F1
#
_cell.length_a   1.000
_cell.length_b   1.000
_cell.length_c   1.000
_cell.angle_alpha   90.00
_cell.angle_beta   90.00
_cell.angle_gamma   90.00
#
_symmetry.space_group_name_H-M   'P 1'
#
loop_
_entity.id
_entity.type
_entity.pdbx_description
1 polymer ?
#
loop_
_entity_poly.entity_id
_entity_poly.type
_entity_poly.pdbx_seq_one_letter_code
_entity_poly.pdbx_strand_id
1 'polypeptide(L)'
;MGSISAAKLGKSLLTIVIMVGILGVGFGESLYEKACYVNFLALESFPTMNPFEREHLISQIDYEDQSGLQHRLFVFETPIGDEMSSCRVVATDKDYRVTSTWNANRRDRLLNVGFMQHTDPPILELVRHTPDQTSLVCEHFCLNMGVLQNYDYKPTNKLDVPR
;
A
#
# COMPACT_ATOMS: atom_id res chain seq x y z
N MET A 1 -22.03 -43.38 41.34
CA MET A 1 -21.62 -42.78 40.04
C MET A 1 -22.63 -41.69 39.71
N GLY A 2 -22.23 -40.42 39.80
CA GLY A 2 -23.14 -39.26 39.73
C GLY A 2 -23.68 -39.04 38.32
N SER A 3 -25.00 -38.85 38.19
CA SER A 3 -25.62 -38.53 36.90
C SER A 3 -25.22 -37.12 36.47
N ILE A 4 -24.65 -37.01 35.28
CA ILE A 4 -24.36 -35.71 34.68
C ILE A 4 -25.73 -35.09 34.35
N SER A 5 -26.14 -34.10 35.14
CA SER A 5 -27.39 -33.37 34.95
C SER A 5 -27.50 -32.89 33.49
N ALA A 6 -28.62 -33.19 32.82
CA ALA A 6 -28.89 -32.80 31.43
C ALA A 6 -28.67 -31.29 31.17
N ALA A 7 -28.86 -30.45 32.20
CA ALA A 7 -28.59 -29.02 32.14
C ALA A 7 -27.08 -28.68 32.00
N LYS A 8 -26.19 -29.50 32.58
CA LYS A 8 -24.74 -29.35 32.40
C LYS A 8 -24.30 -29.80 31.00
N LEU A 9 -24.90 -30.87 30.47
CA LEU A 9 -24.64 -31.31 29.08
C LEU A 9 -25.13 -30.29 28.05
N GLY A 10 -26.34 -29.75 28.22
CA GLY A 10 -26.90 -28.75 27.30
C GLY A 10 -26.09 -27.46 27.24
N LYS A 11 -25.62 -26.95 28.39
CA LYS A 11 -24.78 -25.75 28.45
C LYS A 11 -23.40 -25.97 27.82
N SER A 12 -22.78 -27.12 28.07
CA SER A 12 -21.48 -27.45 27.45
C SER A 12 -21.59 -27.57 25.94
N LEU A 13 -22.63 -28.24 25.42
CA LEU A 13 -22.83 -28.41 23.98
C LEU A 13 -23.09 -27.08 23.28
N LEU A 14 -23.95 -26.22 23.85
CA LEU A 14 -24.22 -24.89 23.32
C LEU A 14 -22.96 -24.01 23.28
N THR A 15 -22.14 -24.08 24.33
CA THR A 15 -20.88 -23.33 24.40
C THR A 15 -19.90 -23.78 23.32
N ILE A 16 -19.78 -25.10 23.09
CA ILE A 16 -18.96 -25.64 22.01
C ILE A 16 -19.44 -25.16 20.65
N VAL A 17 -20.76 -25.21 20.38
CA VAL A 17 -21.33 -24.72 19.12
C VAL A 17 -21.03 -23.23 18.90
N ILE A 18 -21.19 -22.40 19.94
CA ILE A 18 -20.86 -20.97 19.87
C ILE A 18 -19.36 -20.77 19.60
N MET A 19 -18.48 -21.48 20.30
CA MET A 19 -17.03 -21.37 20.09
C MET A 19 -16.62 -21.80 18.68
N VAL A 20 -17.14 -22.93 18.19
CA VAL A 20 -16.86 -23.39 16.81
C VAL A 20 -17.42 -22.39 15.80
N GLY A 21 -18.59 -21.80 16.05
CA GLY A 21 -19.17 -20.76 15.20
C GLY A 21 -18.31 -19.50 15.14
N ILE A 22 -17.89 -18.96 16.29
CA ILE A 22 -17.02 -17.77 16.37
C ILE A 22 -15.68 -18.04 15.70
N LEU A 23 -15.04 -19.18 15.99
CA LEU A 23 -13.79 -19.56 15.36
C LEU A 23 -13.97 -19.72 13.85
N GLY A 24 -15.05 -20.36 13.40
CA GLY A 24 -15.33 -20.55 11.98
C GLY A 24 -15.49 -19.23 11.23
N VAL A 25 -16.19 -18.25 11.82
CA VAL A 25 -16.30 -16.90 11.25
C VAL A 25 -14.94 -16.21 11.21
N GLY A 26 -14.19 -16.20 12.31
CA GLY A 26 -12.87 -15.55 12.36
C GLY A 26 -11.84 -16.17 11.40
N PHE A 27 -11.83 -17.50 11.27
CA PHE A 27 -11.01 -18.19 10.26
C PHE A 27 -11.48 -17.87 8.83
N GLY A 28 -12.79 -17.80 8.60
CA GLY A 28 -13.36 -17.44 7.31
C GLY A 28 -12.97 -16.04 6.86
N GLU A 29 -13.08 -15.05 7.75
CA GLU A 29 -12.66 -13.66 7.51
C GLU A 29 -11.16 -13.58 7.20
N SER A 30 -10.32 -14.28 7.96
CA SER A 30 -8.86 -14.32 7.70
C SER A 30 -8.50 -14.97 6.36
N LEU A 31 -9.19 -16.05 5.97
CA LEU A 31 -8.98 -16.70 4.68
C LEU A 31 -9.46 -15.81 3.52
N TYR A 32 -10.58 -15.11 3.70
CA TYR A 32 -11.11 -14.17 2.74
C TYR A 32 -10.14 -13.02 2.49
N GLU A 33 -9.63 -12.39 3.55
CA GLU A 33 -8.67 -11.29 3.45
C GLU A 33 -7.39 -11.73 2.72
N LYS A 34 -6.86 -12.91 3.05
CA LYS A 34 -5.70 -13.49 2.34
C LYS A 34 -5.99 -13.76 0.87
N ALA A 35 -7.18 -14.27 0.55
CA ALA A 35 -7.59 -14.51 -0.83
C ALA A 35 -7.69 -13.20 -1.61
N CYS A 36 -8.29 -12.16 -1.03
CA CYS A 36 -8.34 -10.82 -1.62
C CYS A 36 -6.94 -10.26 -1.86
N TYR A 37 -6.03 -10.39 -0.89
CA TYR A 37 -4.64 -9.94 -1.05
C TYR A 37 -3.91 -10.66 -2.19
N VAL A 38 -4.00 -12.00 -2.24
CA VAL A 38 -3.37 -12.79 -3.30
C VAL A 38 -3.97 -12.45 -4.66
N ASN A 39 -5.29 -12.26 -4.72
CA ASN A 39 -5.97 -11.86 -5.95
C ASN A 39 -5.56 -10.46 -6.39
N PHE A 40 -5.44 -9.50 -5.46
CA PHE A 40 -4.90 -8.17 -5.71
C PHE A 40 -3.47 -8.25 -6.27
N LEU A 41 -2.57 -9.00 -5.62
CA LEU A 41 -1.21 -9.16 -6.14
C LEU A 41 -1.20 -9.82 -7.53
N ALA A 42 -2.05 -10.81 -7.77
CA ALA A 42 -2.14 -11.48 -9.08
C ALA A 42 -2.73 -10.58 -10.18
N LEU A 43 -3.67 -9.71 -9.84
CA LEU A 43 -4.33 -8.81 -10.79
C LEU A 43 -3.63 -7.48 -10.96
N GLU A 44 -2.89 -6.98 -9.96
CA GLU A 44 -2.26 -5.67 -10.05
C GLU A 44 -0.76 -5.78 -10.31
N SER A 45 -0.04 -6.77 -9.77
CA SER A 45 1.41 -6.85 -9.98
C SER A 45 1.84 -7.27 -11.40
N PHE A 46 0.87 -7.61 -12.26
CA PHE A 46 1.11 -8.30 -13.54
C PHE A 46 0.58 -7.65 -14.83
N PRO A 47 -0.46 -6.77 -14.86
CA PRO A 47 -1.02 -6.38 -16.16
C PRO A 47 -0.54 -5.06 -16.75
N THR A 48 0.20 -4.19 -16.06
CA THR A 48 0.34 -2.80 -16.54
C THR A 48 1.69 -2.37 -17.10
N MET A 49 2.78 -3.11 -16.91
CA MET A 49 4.04 -2.83 -17.61
C MET A 49 4.72 -4.15 -17.97
N ASN A 50 5.07 -4.26 -19.26
CA ASN A 50 5.87 -5.30 -19.90
C ASN A 50 5.91 -6.68 -19.17
N PRO A 51 5.27 -7.74 -19.69
CA PRO A 51 5.26 -9.07 -19.03
C PRO A 51 6.65 -9.70 -18.84
N PHE A 52 7.69 -9.10 -19.43
CA PHE A 52 9.09 -9.48 -19.26
C PHE A 52 9.83 -8.72 -18.14
N GLU A 53 9.28 -7.62 -17.63
CA GLU A 53 9.87 -6.79 -16.57
C GLU A 53 8.91 -6.80 -15.37
N ARG A 54 9.22 -7.62 -14.37
CA ARG A 54 8.37 -7.77 -13.19
C ARG A 54 8.38 -6.49 -12.36
N GLU A 55 7.21 -5.99 -12.03
CA GLU A 55 7.07 -4.96 -11.02
C GLU A 55 7.43 -5.53 -9.64
N HIS A 56 8.18 -4.78 -8.85
CA HIS A 56 8.58 -5.12 -7.49
C HIS A 56 7.81 -4.25 -6.50
N LEU A 57 7.10 -4.87 -5.56
CA LEU A 57 6.54 -4.14 -4.43
C LEU A 57 7.68 -3.67 -3.53
N ILE A 58 7.82 -2.36 -3.38
CA ILE A 58 8.89 -1.73 -2.60
C ILE A 58 8.38 -1.04 -1.33
N SER A 59 7.09 -0.68 -1.30
CA SER A 59 6.48 -0.06 -0.12
C SER A 59 5.01 -0.41 -0.03
N GLN A 60 4.56 -0.65 1.21
CA GLN A 60 3.17 -0.78 1.57
C GLN A 60 2.90 0.16 2.74
N ILE A 61 1.90 1.04 2.60
CA ILE A 61 1.57 2.04 3.61
C ILE A 61 0.08 1.98 3.91
N ASP A 62 -0.25 1.65 5.16
CA ASP A 62 -1.62 1.62 5.65
C ASP A 62 -1.99 3.01 6.17
N TYR A 63 -3.15 3.53 5.80
CA TYR A 63 -3.65 4.83 6.29
C TYR A 63 -5.16 4.82 6.51
N GLU A 64 -5.64 5.69 7.37
CA GLU A 64 -7.07 5.93 7.60
C GLU A 64 -7.41 7.33 7.07
N ASP A 65 -8.48 7.44 6.28
CA ASP A 65 -8.93 8.73 5.79
C ASP A 65 -9.76 9.50 6.83
N GLN A 66 -10.13 10.74 6.50
CA GLN A 66 -10.93 11.59 7.39
C GLN A 66 -12.32 11.03 7.72
N SER A 67 -12.83 10.10 6.92
CA SER A 67 -14.11 9.43 7.14
C SER A 67 -14.00 8.15 8.00
N GLY A 68 -12.78 7.81 8.44
CA GLY A 68 -12.49 6.61 9.22
C GLY A 68 -12.37 5.34 8.38
N LEU A 69 -12.25 5.47 7.06
CA LEU A 69 -12.07 4.32 6.17
C LEU A 69 -10.58 3.98 6.10
N GLN A 70 -10.28 2.69 6.28
CA GLN A 70 -8.93 2.16 6.14
C GLN A 70 -8.60 1.88 4.69
N HIS A 71 -7.43 2.33 4.30
CA HIS A 71 -6.87 2.23 2.97
C HIS A 71 -5.44 1.71 3.04
N ARG A 72 -4.97 1.20 1.91
CA ARG A 72 -3.61 0.71 1.75
C ARG A 72 -3.03 1.21 0.44
N LEU A 73 -1.84 1.77 0.50
CA LEU A 73 -1.06 2.16 -0.67
C LEU A 73 0.01 1.11 -0.93
N PHE A 74 0.10 0.70 -2.18
CA PHE A 74 1.15 -0.15 -2.69
C PHE A 74 1.97 0.65 -3.68
N VAL A 75 3.29 0.66 -3.48
CA VAL A 75 4.21 1.26 -4.44
C VAL A 75 5.02 0.17 -5.09
N PHE A 76 4.88 0.09 -6.41
CA PHE A 76 5.56 -0.83 -7.28
C PHE A 76 6.64 -0.10 -8.07
N GLU A 77 7.79 -0.75 -8.21
CA GLU A 77 8.90 -0.29 -9.02
C GLU A 77 9.17 -1.28 -10.15
N THR A 78 9.23 -0.80 -11.38
CA THR A 78 9.59 -1.61 -12.55
C THR A 78 10.96 -1.17 -13.05
N PRO A 79 11.95 -2.07 -13.14
CA PRO A 79 13.22 -1.74 -13.77
C PRO A 79 13.04 -1.58 -15.29
N ILE A 80 13.61 -0.51 -15.84
CA ILE A 80 13.71 -0.24 -17.27
C ILE A 80 15.21 -0.19 -17.61
N GLY A 81 15.76 -1.33 -18.03
CA GLY A 81 17.20 -1.49 -18.21
C GLY A 81 17.98 -1.45 -16.88
N ASP A 82 19.21 -0.95 -16.93
CA ASP A 82 20.16 -1.03 -15.79
C ASP A 82 20.03 0.13 -14.77
N GLU A 83 19.31 1.22 -15.09
CA GLU A 83 19.35 2.44 -14.25
C GLU A 83 18.02 3.20 -14.09
N MET A 84 17.03 3.00 -14.98
CA MET A 84 15.76 3.72 -14.90
C MET A 84 14.70 2.87 -14.23
N SER A 85 13.91 3.45 -13.34
CA SER A 85 12.77 2.76 -12.74
C SER A 85 11.47 3.55 -12.95
N SER A 86 10.41 2.86 -13.34
CA SER A 86 9.06 3.42 -13.29
C SER A 86 8.40 3.07 -11.99
N CYS A 87 7.73 4.04 -11.38
CA CYS A 87 6.99 3.85 -10.14
C CYS A 87 5.49 3.88 -10.41
N ARG A 88 4.77 2.89 -9.89
CA ARG A 88 3.31 2.83 -9.90
C ARG A 88 2.80 2.78 -8.47
N VAL A 89 1.86 3.67 -8.15
CA VAL A 89 1.19 3.73 -6.85
C VAL A 89 -0.24 3.24 -7.04
N VAL A 90 -0.65 2.27 -6.22
CA VAL A 90 -2.00 1.72 -6.22
C VAL A 90 -2.59 1.92 -4.83
N ALA A 91 -3.75 2.58 -4.74
CA ALA A 91 -4.51 2.63 -3.50
C ALA A 91 -5.61 1.57 -3.52
N THR A 92 -5.83 0.95 -2.37
CA THR A 92 -6.94 0.02 -2.14
C THR A 92 -7.69 0.37 -0.87
N ASP A 93 -8.92 -0.12 -0.77
CA ASP A 93 -9.60 -0.24 0.52
C ASP A 93 -9.02 -1.38 1.37
N LYS A 94 -9.59 -1.58 2.56
CA LYS A 94 -9.25 -2.67 3.49
C LYS A 94 -9.38 -4.08 2.91
N ASP A 95 -10.22 -4.26 1.88
CA ASP A 95 -10.49 -5.55 1.24
C ASP A 95 -9.67 -5.71 -0.05
N TYR A 96 -8.63 -4.88 -0.23
CA TYR A 96 -7.71 -4.86 -1.38
C TYR A 96 -8.39 -4.57 -2.72
N ARG A 97 -9.54 -3.90 -2.70
CA ARG A 97 -10.17 -3.40 -3.93
C ARG A 97 -9.50 -2.11 -4.35
N VAL A 98 -9.04 -2.06 -5.59
CA VAL A 98 -8.37 -0.88 -6.14
C VAL A 98 -9.34 0.30 -6.19
N THR A 99 -8.99 1.38 -5.50
CA THR A 99 -9.75 2.63 -5.49
C THR A 99 -9.14 3.65 -6.45
N SER A 100 -7.82 3.59 -6.66
CA SER A 100 -7.11 4.46 -7.58
C SER A 100 -5.73 3.91 -7.96
N THR A 101 -5.25 4.32 -9.14
CA THR A 101 -3.91 3.97 -9.64
C THR A 101 -3.23 5.19 -10.24
N TRP A 102 -1.93 5.30 -10.02
CA TRP A 102 -1.10 6.38 -10.55
C TRP A 102 0.23 5.84 -11.05
N ASN A 103 0.68 6.36 -12.18
CA ASN A 103 2.00 6.06 -12.73
C ASN A 103 2.85 7.32 -12.64
N ALA A 104 3.91 7.29 -11.83
CA ALA A 104 4.91 8.35 -11.78
C ALA A 104 5.82 8.29 -13.01
N ASN A 105 6.42 9.42 -13.36
CA ASN A 105 7.20 9.55 -14.59
C ASN A 105 8.39 8.55 -14.62
N ARG A 106 8.50 7.83 -15.74
CA ARG A 106 9.25 6.58 -15.94
C ARG A 106 10.76 6.76 -16.13
N ARG A 107 11.27 7.98 -15.93
CA ARG A 107 12.67 8.32 -16.20
C ARG A 107 13.49 8.56 -14.94
N ASP A 108 12.83 8.86 -13.82
CA ASP A 108 13.49 9.31 -12.60
C ASP A 108 13.54 8.16 -11.59
N ARG A 109 14.71 7.88 -11.04
CA ARG A 109 14.90 6.80 -10.07
C ARG A 109 14.21 7.16 -8.76
N LEU A 110 13.42 6.24 -8.21
CA LEU A 110 12.76 6.43 -6.92
C LEU A 110 13.76 6.33 -5.76
N LEU A 111 13.75 7.33 -4.89
CA LEU A 111 14.62 7.41 -3.71
C LEU A 111 13.83 7.17 -2.42
N ASN A 112 12.61 7.71 -2.34
CA ASN A 112 11.79 7.58 -1.14
C ASN A 112 10.29 7.71 -1.44
N VAL A 113 9.49 7.11 -0.57
CA VAL A 113 8.03 7.13 -0.57
C VAL A 113 7.57 7.32 0.88
N GLY A 114 6.73 8.32 1.14
CA GLY A 114 6.16 8.49 2.47
C GLY A 114 5.00 9.47 2.49
N PHE A 115 4.26 9.50 3.59
CA PHE A 115 3.29 10.58 3.82
C PHE A 115 3.97 11.81 4.39
N MET A 116 3.61 12.97 3.87
CA MET A 116 4.01 14.24 4.47
C MET A 116 3.41 14.37 5.87
N GLN A 117 4.27 14.60 6.86
CA GLN A 117 3.85 14.87 8.22
C GLN A 117 3.04 16.18 8.27
N HIS A 118 2.00 16.21 9.10
CA HIS A 118 1.17 17.40 9.36
C HIS A 118 0.36 17.91 8.16
N THR A 119 0.06 17.06 7.18
CA THR A 119 -0.90 17.36 6.10
C THR A 119 -2.24 16.71 6.38
N ASP A 120 -3.32 17.46 6.15
CA ASP A 120 -4.69 16.95 6.23
C ASP A 120 -5.48 17.49 5.02
N PRO A 121 -5.86 16.65 4.03
CA PRO A 121 -5.73 15.18 3.99
C PRO A 121 -4.27 14.69 3.83
N PRO A 122 -3.99 13.39 4.11
CA PRO A 122 -2.64 12.83 3.99
C PRO A 122 -2.13 12.92 2.55
N ILE A 123 -1.00 13.60 2.36
CA ILE A 123 -0.35 13.77 1.05
C ILE A 123 0.79 12.76 0.93
N LEU A 124 0.76 11.94 -0.11
CA LEU A 124 1.84 11.04 -0.45
C LEU A 124 2.95 11.83 -1.16
N GLU A 125 4.16 11.73 -0.65
CA GLU A 125 5.38 12.29 -1.20
C GLU A 125 6.21 11.19 -1.87
N LEU A 126 6.53 11.39 -3.15
CA LEU A 126 7.49 10.59 -3.89
C LEU A 126 8.72 11.45 -4.18
N VAL A 127 9.87 11.03 -3.66
CA VAL A 127 11.16 11.69 -3.92
C VAL A 127 11.94 10.86 -4.93
N ARG A 128 12.34 11.48 -6.02
CA ARG A 128 13.03 10.86 -7.15
C ARG A 128 14.25 11.67 -7.56
N HIS A 129 15.14 11.06 -8.34
CA HIS A 129 16.31 11.70 -8.91
C HIS A 129 16.23 11.71 -10.42
N THR A 130 16.57 12.83 -11.06
CA THR A 130 16.63 12.90 -12.52
C THR A 130 17.72 11.96 -13.06
N PRO A 131 17.60 11.45 -14.31
CA PRO A 131 18.56 10.51 -14.89
C PRO A 131 20.01 11.00 -14.83
N ASP A 132 20.21 12.29 -15.02
CA ASP A 132 21.51 12.97 -15.02
C ASP A 132 22.02 13.33 -13.63
N GLN A 133 21.28 12.98 -12.57
CA GLN A 133 21.63 13.24 -11.19
C GLN A 133 21.79 14.72 -10.82
N THR A 134 21.17 15.61 -11.59
CA THR A 134 21.31 17.07 -11.39
C THR A 134 20.18 17.68 -10.57
N SER A 135 19.13 16.92 -10.26
CA SER A 135 17.95 17.41 -9.54
C SER A 135 17.22 16.32 -8.77
N LEU A 136 16.62 16.71 -7.65
CA LEU A 136 15.65 15.91 -6.92
C LEU A 136 14.24 16.34 -7.33
N VAL A 137 13.45 15.39 -7.82
CA VAL A 137 12.05 15.61 -8.17
C VAL A 137 11.18 15.13 -7.01
N CYS A 138 10.38 16.02 -6.45
CA CYS A 138 9.44 15.71 -5.38
C CYS A 138 8.01 15.86 -5.89
N GLU A 139 7.25 14.76 -5.91
CA GLU A 139 5.85 14.75 -6.32
C GLU A 139 4.94 14.57 -5.11
N HIS A 140 3.94 15.43 -5.00
CA HIS A 140 2.93 15.40 -3.95
C HIS A 140 1.59 14.96 -4.53
N PHE A 141 1.08 13.84 -4.04
CA PHE A 141 -0.18 13.24 -4.48
C PHE A 141 -1.22 13.36 -3.37
N CYS A 142 -2.38 13.92 -3.70
CA CYS A 142 -3.57 13.75 -2.88
C CYS A 142 -4.40 12.62 -3.46
N LEU A 143 -4.65 11.61 -2.64
CA LEU A 143 -5.25 10.36 -3.07
C LEU A 143 -6.67 10.53 -3.62
N ASN A 144 -7.36 11.62 -3.24
CA ASN A 144 -8.70 11.96 -3.73
C ASN A 144 -8.70 12.85 -4.99
N MET A 145 -7.59 13.51 -5.32
CA MET A 145 -7.51 14.51 -6.40
C MET A 145 -6.46 14.19 -7.47
N GLY A 146 -5.60 13.20 -7.24
CA GLY A 146 -4.46 12.87 -8.09
C GLY A 146 -3.19 13.67 -7.74
N VAL A 147 -2.33 13.88 -8.73
CA VAL A 147 -1.10 14.68 -8.57
C VAL A 147 -1.51 16.12 -8.23
N LEU A 148 -1.14 16.58 -7.05
CA LEU A 148 -1.38 17.97 -6.66
C LEU A 148 -0.30 18.88 -7.20
N GLN A 149 0.97 18.51 -6.96
CA GLN A 149 2.11 19.38 -7.21
C GLN A 149 3.36 18.55 -7.53
N ASN A 150 4.23 19.10 -8.37
CA ASN A 150 5.54 18.53 -8.70
C ASN A 150 6.60 19.63 -8.55
N TYR A 151 7.62 19.37 -7.75
CA TYR A 151 8.73 20.27 -7.46
C TYR A 151 10.02 19.67 -7.99
N ASP A 152 10.73 20.43 -8.83
CA ASP A 152 12.08 20.10 -9.29
C ASP A 152 13.10 20.93 -8.48
N TYR A 153 13.82 20.26 -7.58
CA TYR A 153 14.86 20.84 -6.76
C TYR A 153 16.23 20.66 -7.42
N LYS A 154 16.76 21.73 -7.98
CA LYS A 154 18.13 21.80 -8.47
C LYS A 154 19.05 22.30 -7.36
N PRO A 155 20.00 21.50 -6.85
CA PRO A 155 21.00 22.01 -5.93
C PRO A 155 21.75 23.16 -6.61
N THR A 156 21.69 24.35 -6.02
CA THR A 156 22.52 25.48 -6.45
C THR A 156 23.98 25.11 -6.24
N ASN A 157 24.73 24.99 -7.34
CA ASN A 157 26.19 24.95 -7.29
C ASN A 157 26.68 26.13 -6.44
N LYS A 158 27.43 25.82 -5.37
CA LYS A 158 28.00 26.68 -4.32
C LYS A 158 27.19 26.80 -3.03
N LEU A 159 27.25 25.76 -2.20
CA LEU A 159 27.43 26.00 -0.77
C LEU A 159 28.92 26.20 -0.53
N ASP A 160 29.37 27.45 -0.57
CA ASP A 160 30.59 27.85 0.12
C ASP A 160 30.34 27.64 1.62
N VAL A 161 30.66 26.45 2.12
CA VAL A 161 30.66 26.17 3.55
C VAL A 161 31.81 26.98 4.16
N PRO A 162 31.55 27.99 5.03
CA PRO A 162 32.61 28.64 5.76
C PRO A 162 33.23 27.60 6.70
N ARG A 163 34.54 27.40 6.57
CA ARG A 163 35.34 26.63 7.54
C ARG A 163 35.35 27.30 8.90
#